data_AF-A0A9Q0WWY0-F1
#
_entry.id   AF-A0A9Q0WWY0-F1
#
_cell.length_a   1.000
_cell.length_b   1.000
_cell.length_c   1.000
_cell.angle_alpha   90.00
_cell.angle_beta   90.00
_cell.angle_gamma   90.00
#
_symmetry.space_group_name_H-M   'P 1'
#
loop_
_entity.id
_entity.type
_entity.pdbx_description
1 polymer ?
#
loop_
_entity_poly.entity_id
_entity_poly.type
_entity_poly.pdbx_seq_one_letter_code
_entity_poly.pdbx_strand_id
1 'polypeptide(L)'
;MLPVDPKLGKMLIMGAIFHCFDPVLTIVSGLSVRDPFLLPQDKKDLAGTAKSRFSAKDYSDHMALVRAYEGWKEAEREGSAYEYCWRNFLSAQTLQAIHSLRKQFNFILKDTSLVEEDASNNNKLSHNQSLVRAIICSGLYPGIASVVHRETSMSFKTMNDGQVFLYANSVNARYETIPYPWLVFGEKVKVNTVFIRDSTGVSDSILILFGGALAFGAQAGHLKMLDGYIDFFMDHNLAECFLKLKEELDKLLQKKVSWKRLSLSRK
;
A
#
# COMPACT_ATOMS: atom_id res chain seq x y z
N MET A 1 -15.02 -7.66 -15.50
CA MET A 1 -13.84 -8.04 -14.71
C MET A 1 -12.83 -6.91 -14.80
N LEU A 2 -12.18 -6.53 -13.68
CA LEU A 2 -11.09 -5.54 -13.73
C LEU A 2 -9.85 -6.22 -14.35
N PRO A 3 -9.18 -5.60 -15.34
CA PRO A 3 -8.00 -6.17 -15.98
C PRO A 3 -6.74 -5.97 -15.12
N VAL A 4 -6.78 -6.46 -13.88
CA VAL A 4 -5.70 -6.33 -12.88
C VAL A 4 -5.51 -7.61 -12.10
N ASP A 5 -4.35 -7.77 -11.48
CA ASP A 5 -4.13 -8.80 -10.46
C ASP A 5 -5.24 -8.73 -9.40
N PRO A 6 -5.88 -9.86 -9.01
CA PRO A 6 -6.92 -9.90 -8.00
C PRO A 6 -6.60 -9.15 -6.71
N LYS A 7 -5.33 -9.14 -6.29
CA LYS A 7 -4.86 -8.45 -5.07
C LYS A 7 -4.99 -6.92 -5.19
N LEU A 8 -4.71 -6.39 -6.39
CA LEU A 8 -4.87 -4.97 -6.71
C LEU A 8 -6.35 -4.61 -6.95
N GLY A 9 -7.13 -5.52 -7.54
CA GLY A 9 -8.58 -5.37 -7.65
C GLY A 9 -9.26 -5.26 -6.29
N LYS A 10 -8.87 -6.12 -5.33
CA LYS A 10 -9.30 -6.04 -3.93
C LYS A 10 -8.97 -4.67 -3.33
N MET A 11 -7.75 -4.17 -3.56
CA MET A 11 -7.32 -2.86 -3.07
C MET A 11 -8.22 -1.72 -3.59
N LEU A 12 -8.54 -1.71 -4.90
CA LEU A 12 -9.45 -0.71 -5.50
C LEU A 12 -10.85 -0.75 -4.87
N ILE A 13 -11.42 -1.94 -4.71
CA ILE A 13 -12.75 -2.12 -4.11
C ILE A 13 -12.75 -1.61 -2.67
N MET A 14 -11.71 -1.94 -1.91
CA MET A 14 -11.54 -1.48 -0.54
C MET A 14 -11.40 0.04 -0.46
N GLY A 15 -10.61 0.66 -1.34
CA GLY A 15 -10.49 2.11 -1.44
C GLY A 15 -11.83 2.81 -1.70
N ALA A 16 -12.67 2.22 -2.55
CA ALA A 16 -14.02 2.71 -2.81
C ALA A 16 -14.96 2.53 -1.60
N ILE A 17 -14.92 1.38 -0.91
CA ILE A 17 -15.74 1.11 0.28
C ILE A 17 -15.41 2.06 1.44
N PHE A 18 -14.14 2.41 1.58
CA PHE A 18 -13.60 3.25 2.65
C PHE A 18 -13.45 4.72 2.25
N HIS A 19 -13.94 5.11 1.06
CA HIS A 19 -13.93 6.51 0.60
C HIS A 19 -12.54 7.17 0.60
N CYS A 20 -11.50 6.39 0.26
CA CYS A 20 -10.13 6.85 0.05
C CYS A 20 -9.63 6.46 -1.35
N PHE A 21 -10.51 6.61 -2.35
CA PHE A 21 -10.34 5.97 -3.65
C PHE A 21 -9.20 6.54 -4.49
N ASP A 22 -9.00 7.86 -4.52
CA ASP A 22 -8.03 8.52 -5.40
C ASP A 22 -6.56 8.12 -5.13
N PRO A 23 -6.04 8.15 -3.88
CA PRO A 23 -4.67 7.69 -3.62
C PRO A 23 -4.52 6.20 -3.91
N VAL A 24 -5.52 5.38 -3.57
CA VAL A 24 -5.53 3.94 -3.85
C VAL A 24 -5.49 3.66 -5.36
N LEU A 25 -6.24 4.43 -6.14
CA LEU A 25 -6.24 4.36 -7.59
C LEU A 25 -4.85 4.68 -8.16
N THR A 26 -4.12 5.65 -7.58
CA THR A 26 -2.75 5.97 -8.01
C THR A 26 -1.81 4.82 -7.71
N ILE A 27 -1.90 4.27 -6.50
CA ILE A 27 -1.08 3.16 -6.04
C ILE A 27 -1.27 1.95 -6.95
N VAL A 28 -2.52 1.54 -7.18
CA VAL A 28 -2.84 0.38 -8.02
C VAL A 28 -2.39 0.58 -9.46
N SER A 29 -2.58 1.78 -10.03
CA SER A 29 -2.07 2.08 -11.37
C SER A 29 -0.54 2.07 -11.44
N GLY A 30 0.16 2.57 -10.43
CA GLY A 30 1.62 2.51 -10.38
C GLY A 30 2.17 1.09 -10.26
N LEU A 31 1.58 0.28 -9.37
CA LEU A 31 1.93 -1.13 -9.20
C LEU A 31 1.65 -1.98 -10.45
N SER A 32 0.68 -1.57 -11.28
CA SER A 32 0.33 -2.25 -12.54
C SER A 32 1.22 -1.85 -13.73
N VAL A 33 2.10 -0.87 -13.55
CA VAL A 33 3.00 -0.37 -14.61
C VAL A 33 4.44 -0.65 -14.21
N ARG A 34 5.19 0.36 -13.78
CA ARG A 34 6.55 0.28 -13.26
C ARG A 34 6.80 1.51 -12.40
N ASP A 35 7.82 1.44 -11.55
CA ASP A 35 8.24 2.57 -10.73
C ASP A 35 8.61 3.79 -11.62
N PRO A 36 7.95 4.97 -11.45
CA PRO A 36 8.31 6.17 -12.19
C PRO A 36 9.63 6.81 -11.71
N PHE A 37 10.12 6.46 -10.51
CA PHE A 37 11.38 6.98 -9.98
C PHE A 37 12.58 6.32 -10.65
N LEU A 38 13.37 7.13 -11.35
CA LEU A 38 14.60 6.74 -12.03
C LEU A 38 15.76 6.71 -11.04
N LEU A 39 16.66 5.74 -11.22
CA LEU A 39 17.89 5.62 -10.43
C LEU A 39 19.13 5.50 -11.34
N PRO A 40 19.56 6.60 -12.01
CA PRO A 40 20.73 6.58 -12.88
C PRO A 40 22.00 6.23 -12.09
N GLN A 41 22.90 5.44 -12.68
CA GLN A 41 24.07 4.90 -11.99
C GLN A 41 24.99 5.99 -11.42
N ASP A 42 25.19 7.09 -12.15
CA ASP A 42 26.07 8.19 -11.76
C ASP A 42 25.39 9.22 -10.84
N LYS A 43 24.08 9.09 -10.60
CA LYS A 43 23.27 10.05 -9.83
C LYS A 43 22.40 9.38 -8.77
N LYS A 44 22.80 8.20 -8.29
CA LYS A 44 22.02 7.41 -7.31
C LYS A 44 21.68 8.21 -6.05
N ASP A 45 22.64 8.94 -5.49
CA ASP A 45 22.43 9.71 -4.26
C ASP A 45 21.48 10.89 -4.46
N LEU A 46 21.60 11.60 -5.58
CA LEU A 46 20.71 12.70 -5.93
C LEU A 46 19.28 12.21 -6.18
N ALA A 47 19.14 11.13 -6.96
CA ALA A 47 17.84 10.51 -7.26
C ALA A 47 17.16 9.96 -5.99
N GLY A 48 17.91 9.25 -5.14
CA GLY A 48 17.42 8.79 -3.86
C GLY A 48 16.99 9.93 -2.94
N THR A 49 17.68 11.09 -3.02
CA THR A 49 17.36 12.27 -2.18
C THR A 49 16.14 13.00 -2.71
N ALA A 50 15.95 13.03 -4.02
CA ALA A 50 14.71 13.49 -4.62
C ALA A 50 13.54 12.58 -4.20
N LYS A 51 13.68 11.25 -4.31
CA LYS A 51 12.64 10.29 -3.92
C LYS A 51 12.29 10.39 -2.43
N SER A 52 13.27 10.58 -1.54
CA SER A 52 13.02 10.68 -0.10
C SER A 52 12.20 11.93 0.28
N ARG A 53 12.22 13.01 -0.50
CA ARG A 53 11.34 14.17 -0.29
C ARG A 53 9.86 13.81 -0.43
N PHE A 54 9.53 12.90 -1.35
CA PHE A 54 8.17 12.37 -1.48
C PHE A 54 7.79 11.39 -0.38
N SER A 55 8.77 10.80 0.32
CA SER A 55 8.48 9.95 1.48
C SER A 55 7.83 10.77 2.61
N ALA A 56 8.25 12.02 2.81
CA ALA A 56 7.75 12.89 3.87
C ALA A 56 7.76 12.25 5.28
N LYS A 57 8.74 11.36 5.56
CA LYS A 57 8.80 10.54 6.78
C LYS A 57 7.58 9.63 7.00
N ASP A 58 6.92 9.21 5.92
CA ASP A 58 5.84 8.23 5.99
C ASP A 58 6.32 6.78 5.92
N TYR A 59 7.57 6.52 5.56
CA TYR A 59 8.06 5.13 5.47
C TYR A 59 7.22 4.26 4.50
N SER A 60 6.79 4.86 3.37
CA SER A 60 5.94 4.22 2.37
C SER A 60 6.33 4.64 0.96
N ASP A 61 6.78 3.67 0.15
CA ASP A 61 7.02 3.84 -1.29
C ASP A 61 5.73 4.16 -2.04
N HIS A 62 4.64 3.53 -1.63
CA HIS A 62 3.31 3.70 -2.20
C HIS A 62 2.79 5.14 -2.01
N MET A 63 2.98 5.72 -0.81
CA MET A 63 2.61 7.13 -0.59
C MET A 63 3.57 8.10 -1.27
N ALA A 64 4.85 7.76 -1.40
CA ALA A 64 5.80 8.54 -2.19
C ALA A 64 5.38 8.61 -3.67
N LEU A 65 4.90 7.50 -4.23
CA LEU A 65 4.32 7.46 -5.57
C LEU A 65 3.09 8.37 -5.69
N VAL A 66 2.17 8.33 -4.72
CA VAL A 66 0.98 9.21 -4.72
C VAL A 66 1.39 10.67 -4.83
N ARG A 67 2.30 11.13 -3.96
CA ARG A 67 2.77 12.53 -3.96
C ARG A 67 3.52 12.90 -5.24
N ALA A 68 4.34 12.00 -5.78
CA ALA A 68 5.05 12.25 -7.02
C ALA A 68 4.08 12.44 -8.20
N TYR A 69 3.03 11.61 -8.27
CA TYR A 69 1.98 11.72 -9.27
C TYR A 69 1.15 13.01 -9.10
N GLU A 70 0.75 13.35 -7.87
CA GLU A 70 0.00 14.58 -7.58
C GLU A 70 0.81 15.83 -7.98
N GLY A 71 2.07 15.93 -7.57
CA GLY A 71 2.92 17.04 -7.98
C GLY A 71 3.18 17.10 -9.48
N TRP A 72 3.25 15.94 -10.17
CA TRP A 72 3.34 15.91 -11.63
C TRP A 72 2.06 16.41 -12.30
N LYS A 73 0.88 16.06 -11.78
CA LYS A 73 -0.41 16.55 -12.28
C LYS A 73 -0.54 18.07 -12.16
N GLU A 74 -0.04 18.64 -11.06
CA GLU A 74 -0.01 20.10 -10.91
C GLU A 74 0.98 20.76 -11.86
N ALA A 75 2.18 20.21 -11.98
CA ALA A 75 3.16 20.70 -12.94
C ALA A 75 2.66 20.60 -14.40
N GLU A 76 1.88 19.56 -14.74
CA GLU A 76 1.25 19.44 -16.06
C GLU A 76 0.23 20.56 -16.31
N ARG A 77 -0.59 20.89 -15.30
CA ARG A 77 -1.56 22.00 -15.37
C ARG A 77 -0.87 23.36 -15.56
N GLU A 78 0.32 23.52 -15.00
CA GLU A 78 1.14 24.73 -15.10
C GLU A 78 2.08 24.76 -16.32
N GLY A 79 2.12 23.70 -17.12
CA GLY A 79 3.03 23.58 -18.27
C GLY A 79 4.50 23.31 -17.91
N SER A 80 4.80 22.96 -16.66
CA SER A 80 6.14 22.70 -16.12
C SER A 80 6.45 21.20 -15.90
N ALA A 81 5.61 20.29 -16.39
CA ALA A 81 5.73 18.84 -16.19
C ALA A 81 7.11 18.26 -16.55
N TYR A 82 7.74 18.74 -17.63
CA TYR A 82 9.08 18.29 -18.03
C TYR A 82 10.13 18.66 -16.98
N GLU A 83 10.12 19.91 -16.52
CA GLU A 83 11.05 20.39 -15.49
C GLU A 83 10.83 19.65 -14.17
N TYR A 84 9.56 19.44 -13.79
CA TYR A 84 9.20 18.67 -12.60
C TYR A 84 9.76 17.25 -12.66
N CYS A 85 9.60 16.57 -13.80
CA CYS A 85 10.13 15.21 -13.98
C CYS A 85 11.66 15.19 -13.91
N TRP A 86 12.32 16.12 -14.60
CA TRP A 86 13.78 16.22 -14.61
C TRP A 86 14.36 16.46 -13.21
N ARG A 87 13.82 17.44 -12.47
CA ARG A 87 14.29 17.81 -11.13
C ARG A 87 14.12 16.70 -10.09
N ASN A 88 13.09 15.87 -10.28
CA ASN A 88 12.73 14.83 -9.32
C ASN A 88 13.13 13.42 -9.76
N PHE A 89 13.89 13.28 -10.85
CA PHE A 89 14.29 11.98 -11.41
C PHE A 89 13.09 11.08 -11.70
N LEU A 90 12.05 11.63 -12.33
CA LEU A 90 10.84 10.90 -12.69
C LEU A 90 10.77 10.66 -14.21
N SER A 91 10.25 9.50 -14.58
CA SER A 91 9.92 9.17 -15.97
C SER A 91 8.57 9.77 -16.36
N ALA A 92 8.56 10.82 -17.17
CA ALA A 92 7.35 11.45 -17.70
C ALA A 92 6.46 10.44 -18.46
N GLN A 93 7.08 9.55 -19.24
CA GLN A 93 6.39 8.48 -19.97
C GLN A 93 5.67 7.52 -19.01
N THR A 94 6.31 7.18 -17.89
CA THR A 94 5.73 6.27 -16.90
C THR A 94 4.60 6.94 -16.11
N LEU A 95 4.76 8.21 -15.74
CA LEU A 95 3.68 8.98 -15.11
C LEU A 95 2.46 9.13 -16.04
N GLN A 96 2.69 9.36 -17.33
CA GLN A 96 1.61 9.38 -18.33
C GLN A 96 0.90 8.03 -18.47
N ALA A 97 1.66 6.92 -18.43
CA ALA A 97 1.09 5.57 -18.46
C ALA A 97 0.24 5.31 -17.21
N ILE A 98 0.73 5.69 -16.02
CA ILE A 98 -0.01 5.63 -14.76
C ILE A 98 -1.29 6.46 -14.85
N HIS A 99 -1.22 7.69 -15.37
CA HIS A 99 -2.38 8.56 -15.55
C HIS A 99 -3.45 7.95 -16.47
N SER A 100 -3.02 7.40 -17.60
CA SER A 100 -3.90 6.72 -18.55
C SER A 100 -4.59 5.52 -17.90
N LEU A 101 -3.86 4.73 -17.11
CA LEU A 101 -4.40 3.56 -16.43
C LEU A 101 -5.36 3.96 -15.29
N ARG A 102 -5.08 5.04 -14.56
CA ARG A 102 -6.02 5.63 -13.57
C ARG A 102 -7.36 5.98 -14.22
N LYS A 103 -7.33 6.61 -15.40
CA LYS A 103 -8.54 6.94 -16.17
C LYS A 103 -9.33 5.68 -16.55
N GLN A 104 -8.65 4.64 -17.01
CA GLN A 104 -9.29 3.37 -17.37
C GLN A 104 -9.95 2.69 -16.16
N PHE A 105 -9.24 2.55 -15.04
CA PHE A 105 -9.79 1.94 -13.83
C PHE A 105 -10.95 2.76 -13.25
N ASN A 106 -10.85 4.09 -13.23
CA ASN A 106 -11.94 4.96 -12.79
C ASN A 106 -13.20 4.76 -13.67
N PHE A 107 -13.03 4.73 -15.00
CA PHE A 107 -14.12 4.47 -15.93
C PHE A 107 -14.81 3.13 -15.64
N ILE A 108 -14.06 2.03 -15.53
CA ILE A 108 -14.62 0.70 -15.25
C ILE A 108 -15.32 0.66 -13.88
N LEU A 109 -14.76 1.32 -12.86
CA LEU A 109 -15.32 1.29 -11.52
C LEU A 109 -16.58 2.17 -11.35
N LYS A 110 -16.69 3.24 -12.15
CA LYS A 110 -17.93 4.02 -12.28
C LYS A 110 -19.03 3.22 -12.98
N ASP A 111 -18.69 2.53 -14.07
CA ASP A 111 -19.62 1.69 -14.82
C ASP A 111 -20.20 0.57 -13.92
N THR A 112 -19.36 -0.03 -13.07
CA THR A 112 -19.79 -1.03 -12.09
C THR A 112 -20.52 -0.47 -10.86
N SER A 113 -20.82 0.84 -10.80
CA SER A 113 -21.44 1.50 -9.63
C SER A 113 -20.69 1.23 -8.31
N LEU A 114 -19.42 0.84 -8.38
CA LEU A 114 -18.54 0.64 -7.23
C LEU A 114 -18.06 1.98 -6.68
N VAL A 115 -17.92 2.96 -7.56
CA VAL A 115 -17.54 4.35 -7.28
C VAL A 115 -18.73 5.23 -7.64
N GLU A 116 -19.10 6.14 -6.76
CA GLU A 116 -20.20 7.09 -7.01
C GLU A 116 -19.82 8.06 -8.15
N GLU A 117 -20.82 8.63 -8.83
CA GLU A 117 -20.56 9.63 -9.88
C GLU A 117 -19.84 10.86 -9.31
N ASP A 118 -20.24 11.28 -8.11
CA ASP A 118 -19.61 12.35 -7.36
C ASP A 118 -18.25 11.90 -6.79
N ALA A 119 -17.18 12.42 -7.38
CA ALA A 119 -15.81 12.14 -6.96
C ALA A 119 -15.54 12.55 -5.50
N SER A 120 -16.24 13.55 -4.96
CA SER A 120 -16.02 14.03 -3.59
C SER A 120 -16.43 12.98 -2.55
N ASN A 121 -17.55 12.30 -2.77
CA ASN A 121 -18.03 11.23 -1.89
C ASN A 121 -17.08 10.04 -1.83
N ASN A 122 -16.40 9.73 -2.93
CA ASN A 122 -15.43 8.62 -3.00
C ASN A 122 -14.10 8.90 -2.30
N ASN A 123 -13.88 10.14 -1.86
CA ASN A 123 -12.57 10.63 -1.39
C ASN A 123 -12.60 11.33 -0.03
N LYS A 124 -13.71 11.24 0.71
CA LYS A 124 -13.89 11.87 2.03
C LYS A 124 -12.76 11.55 3.02
N LEU A 125 -12.17 10.37 2.93
CA LEU A 125 -11.12 9.89 3.82
C LEU A 125 -9.75 9.72 3.13
N SER A 126 -9.57 10.26 1.91
CA SER A 126 -8.29 10.15 1.17
C SER A 126 -7.11 10.82 1.88
N HIS A 127 -7.36 11.78 2.77
CA HIS A 127 -6.32 12.43 3.58
C HIS A 127 -5.86 11.57 4.79
N ASN A 128 -6.62 10.54 5.15
CA ASN A 128 -6.30 9.67 6.28
C ASN A 128 -5.24 8.63 5.86
N GLN A 129 -3.97 8.96 6.14
CA GLN A 129 -2.83 8.12 5.77
C GLN A 129 -2.88 6.72 6.40
N SER A 130 -3.30 6.61 7.66
CA SER A 130 -3.43 5.32 8.34
C SER A 130 -4.45 4.41 7.66
N LEU A 131 -5.56 4.99 7.18
CA LEU A 131 -6.55 4.26 6.41
C LEU A 131 -6.00 3.81 5.06
N VAL A 132 -5.34 4.69 4.31
CA VAL A 132 -4.73 4.31 3.02
C VAL A 132 -3.70 3.18 3.21
N ARG A 133 -2.87 3.22 4.27
CA ARG A 133 -1.99 2.10 4.65
C ARG A 133 -2.73 0.81 4.93
N ALA A 134 -3.87 0.89 5.63
CA ALA A 134 -4.70 -0.27 5.89
C ALA A 134 -5.25 -0.88 4.59
N ILE A 135 -5.64 -0.05 3.62
CA ILE A 135 -6.08 -0.52 2.30
C ILE A 135 -4.92 -1.14 1.52
N ILE A 136 -3.74 -0.52 1.53
CA ILE A 136 -2.51 -1.10 0.95
C ILE A 136 -2.24 -2.47 1.59
N CYS A 137 -2.29 -2.56 2.93
CA CYS A 137 -2.11 -3.80 3.66
C CYS A 137 -3.09 -4.88 3.18
N SER A 138 -4.37 -4.54 3.05
CA SER A 138 -5.40 -5.48 2.62
C SER A 138 -5.19 -6.05 1.22
N GLY A 139 -4.57 -5.27 0.32
CA GLY A 139 -4.31 -5.63 -1.07
C GLY A 139 -2.97 -6.31 -1.30
N LEU A 140 -1.96 -6.04 -0.47
CA LEU A 140 -0.60 -6.60 -0.63
C LEU A 140 -0.31 -7.78 0.32
N TYR A 141 -1.12 -7.98 1.36
CA TYR A 141 -1.08 -9.18 2.17
C TYR A 141 -1.26 -10.44 1.28
N PRO A 142 -0.48 -11.52 1.47
CA PRO A 142 0.39 -11.82 2.62
C PRO A 142 1.86 -11.35 2.49
N GLY A 143 2.19 -10.43 1.58
CA GLY A 143 3.54 -9.87 1.47
C GLY A 143 3.90 -9.02 2.70
N ILE A 144 4.43 -9.65 3.74
CA ILE A 144 4.78 -9.02 5.02
C ILE A 144 6.23 -9.35 5.39
N ALA A 145 6.96 -8.33 5.84
CA ALA A 145 8.26 -8.46 6.46
C ALA A 145 8.25 -7.85 7.87
N SER A 146 8.84 -8.55 8.84
CA SER A 146 9.08 -8.00 10.18
C SER A 146 10.23 -7.01 10.14
N VAL A 147 10.10 -5.92 10.90
CA VAL A 147 11.17 -4.96 11.17
C VAL A 147 11.79 -5.32 12.51
N VAL A 148 12.97 -5.91 12.47
CA VAL A 148 13.71 -6.34 13.67
C VAL A 148 14.74 -5.27 14.01
N HIS A 149 14.44 -4.48 15.04
CA HIS A 149 15.36 -3.48 15.58
C HIS A 149 16.48 -4.12 16.40
N ARG A 150 17.68 -3.58 16.24
CA ARG A 150 18.88 -3.83 17.04
C ARG A 150 19.39 -2.50 17.58
N GLU A 151 20.35 -2.52 18.49
CA GLU A 151 20.88 -1.31 19.15
C GLU A 151 21.27 -0.18 18.17
N THR A 152 21.86 -0.54 17.03
CA THR A 152 22.40 0.41 16.04
C THR A 152 21.93 0.17 14.60
N SER A 153 21.00 -0.76 14.39
CA SER A 153 20.56 -1.16 13.04
C SER A 153 19.17 -1.76 13.04
N MET A 154 18.61 -1.96 11.86
CA MET A 154 17.41 -2.77 11.66
C MET A 154 17.65 -3.83 10.58
N SER A 155 16.92 -4.93 10.69
CA SER A 155 16.93 -6.01 9.68
C SER A 155 15.51 -6.41 9.35
N PHE A 156 15.29 -6.91 8.13
CA PHE A 156 13.98 -7.30 7.66
C PHE A 156 13.92 -8.81 7.50
N LYS A 157 12.81 -9.43 7.92
CA LYS A 157 12.60 -10.86 7.70
C LYS A 157 11.23 -11.18 7.14
N THR A 158 11.17 -12.11 6.19
CA THR A 158 9.93 -12.68 5.67
C THR A 158 9.78 -14.13 6.16
N MET A 159 8.54 -14.62 6.17
CA MET A 159 8.22 -15.99 6.58
C MET A 159 9.00 -17.04 5.77
N ASN A 160 9.10 -16.81 4.46
CA ASN A 160 9.58 -17.83 3.52
C ASN A 160 11.08 -17.71 3.21
N ASP A 161 11.71 -16.57 3.47
CA ASP A 161 13.10 -16.33 3.05
C ASP A 161 14.05 -16.02 4.21
N GLY A 162 13.54 -15.89 5.44
CA GLY A 162 14.34 -15.40 6.55
C GLY A 162 14.75 -13.95 6.29
N GLN A 163 16.04 -13.64 6.36
CA GLN A 163 16.52 -12.27 6.16
C GLN A 163 16.38 -11.81 4.71
N VAL A 164 15.80 -10.62 4.53
CA VAL A 164 15.64 -9.95 3.24
C VAL A 164 16.19 -8.52 3.32
N PHE A 165 16.38 -7.89 2.16
CA PHE A 165 16.85 -6.52 2.05
C PHE A 165 15.85 -5.66 1.28
N LEU A 166 15.93 -4.35 1.46
CA LEU A 166 15.16 -3.40 0.66
C LEU A 166 15.97 -3.03 -0.58
N TYR A 167 15.30 -2.91 -1.72
CA TYR A 167 15.93 -2.43 -2.94
C TYR A 167 16.41 -0.99 -2.75
N ALA A 168 17.55 -0.62 -3.35
CA ALA A 168 18.17 0.69 -3.15
C ALA A 168 17.26 1.88 -3.56
N ASN A 169 16.30 1.64 -4.47
CA ASN A 169 15.33 2.64 -4.87
C ASN A 169 14.15 2.79 -3.90
N SER A 170 14.01 1.95 -2.86
CA SER A 170 12.96 2.11 -1.86
C SER A 170 13.26 3.30 -0.95
N VAL A 171 12.24 4.09 -0.60
CA VAL A 171 12.38 5.15 0.40
C VAL A 171 12.79 4.60 1.76
N ASN A 172 12.36 3.38 2.07
CA ASN A 172 12.63 2.71 3.34
C ASN A 172 14.08 2.24 3.47
N ALA A 173 14.79 2.06 2.35
CA ALA A 173 16.21 1.72 2.35
C ALA A 173 17.11 2.87 2.84
N ARG A 174 16.58 4.09 2.98
CA ARG A 174 17.34 5.29 3.37
C ARG A 174 17.13 5.75 4.81
N TYR A 175 16.23 5.09 5.54
CA TYR A 175 16.04 5.38 6.97
C TYR A 175 16.93 4.46 7.79
N GLU A 176 17.48 4.98 8.89
CA GLU A 176 18.21 4.18 9.87
C GLU A 176 17.25 3.39 10.77
N THR A 177 16.06 3.97 11.01
CA THR A 177 15.00 3.40 11.85
C THR A 177 13.65 3.57 11.18
N ILE A 178 12.81 2.53 11.23
CA ILE A 178 11.42 2.57 10.79
C ILE A 178 10.52 2.38 12.01
N PRO A 179 9.61 3.31 12.35
CA PRO A 179 8.79 3.25 13.57
C PRO A 179 7.56 2.34 13.39
N TYR A 180 7.69 1.27 12.62
CA TYR A 180 6.64 0.30 12.34
C TYR A 180 7.18 -1.10 12.52
N PRO A 181 6.44 -2.00 13.19
CA PRO A 181 6.88 -3.39 13.38
C PRO A 181 6.87 -4.20 12.08
N TRP A 182 6.11 -3.76 11.07
CA TRP A 182 5.92 -4.49 9.82
C TRP A 182 6.09 -3.60 8.60
N LEU A 183 6.62 -4.19 7.53
CA LEU A 183 6.54 -3.68 6.17
C LEU A 183 5.62 -4.59 5.35
N VAL A 184 4.59 -4.03 4.72
CA VAL A 184 3.84 -4.72 3.67
C VAL A 184 4.45 -4.40 2.30
N PHE A 185 4.54 -5.40 1.41
CA PHE A 185 5.16 -5.28 0.09
C PHE A 185 4.40 -6.08 -0.99
N GLY A 186 4.52 -5.66 -2.26
CA GLY A 186 3.85 -6.33 -3.37
C GLY A 186 4.68 -7.44 -4.03
N GLU A 187 5.96 -7.15 -4.29
CA GLU A 187 6.88 -8.04 -4.99
C GLU A 187 8.25 -8.13 -4.31
N LYS A 188 8.87 -9.30 -4.43
CA LYS A 188 10.27 -9.53 -4.08
C LYS A 188 11.00 -10.14 -5.26
N VAL A 189 12.29 -9.83 -5.39
CA VAL A 189 13.17 -10.40 -6.41
C VAL A 189 14.28 -11.17 -5.72
N LYS A 190 14.56 -12.39 -6.21
CA LYS A 190 15.68 -13.21 -5.75
C LYS A 190 16.69 -13.32 -6.88
N VAL A 191 17.90 -12.83 -6.62
CA VAL A 191 19.08 -13.12 -7.46
C VAL A 191 20.02 -13.98 -6.62
N ASN A 192 20.97 -13.36 -5.92
CA ASN A 192 21.78 -14.01 -4.88
C ASN A 192 21.18 -13.81 -3.48
N THR A 193 20.44 -12.72 -3.32
CA THR A 193 19.79 -12.29 -2.09
C THR A 193 18.38 -11.84 -2.44
N VAL A 194 17.47 -11.94 -1.47
CA VAL A 194 16.07 -11.54 -1.65
C VAL A 194 15.92 -10.05 -1.35
N PHE A 195 15.38 -9.30 -2.32
CA PHE A 195 15.11 -7.88 -2.22
C PHE A 195 13.61 -7.59 -2.35
N ILE A 196 13.07 -6.81 -1.42
CA ILE A 196 11.74 -6.21 -1.52
C ILE A 196 11.86 -4.92 -2.34
N ARG A 197 11.02 -4.78 -3.38
CA ARG A 197 11.09 -3.63 -4.30
C ARG A 197 10.51 -2.35 -3.71
N ASP A 198 9.31 -2.46 -3.19
CA ASP A 198 8.49 -1.39 -2.63
C ASP A 198 7.87 -1.86 -1.32
N SER A 199 7.69 -0.94 -0.38
CA SER A 199 7.13 -1.27 0.92
C SER A 199 6.37 -0.13 1.58
N THR A 200 5.50 -0.47 2.52
CA THR A 200 4.80 0.46 3.40
C THR A 200 4.86 -0.02 4.84
N GLY A 201 5.29 0.85 5.76
CA GLY A 201 5.21 0.59 7.19
C GLY A 201 3.77 0.49 7.69
N VAL A 202 3.45 -0.57 8.45
CA VAL A 202 2.13 -0.80 9.03
C VAL A 202 2.24 -1.21 10.50
N SER A 203 1.27 -0.78 11.31
CA SER A 203 1.17 -1.13 12.74
C SER A 203 0.54 -2.51 12.95
N ASP A 204 0.66 -3.04 14.16
CA ASP A 204 -0.05 -4.25 14.58
C ASP A 204 -1.55 -4.13 14.37
N SER A 205 -2.14 -3.01 14.76
CA SER A 205 -3.59 -2.76 14.61
C SER A 205 -4.05 -2.83 13.15
N ILE A 206 -3.26 -2.31 12.21
CA ILE A 206 -3.56 -2.40 10.78
C ILE A 206 -3.48 -3.86 10.33
N LEU A 207 -2.40 -4.56 10.70
CA LEU A 207 -2.16 -5.93 10.27
C LEU A 207 -3.21 -6.90 10.84
N ILE A 208 -3.61 -6.74 12.10
CA ILE A 208 -4.67 -7.52 12.75
C ILE A 208 -6.00 -7.36 11.99
N LEU A 209 -6.41 -6.11 11.72
CA LEU A 209 -7.71 -5.84 11.10
C LEU A 209 -7.73 -6.19 9.60
N PHE A 210 -6.69 -5.85 8.85
CA PHE A 210 -6.68 -5.92 7.38
C PHE A 210 -5.79 -7.03 6.80
N GLY A 211 -5.02 -7.72 7.64
CA GLY A 211 -4.25 -8.90 7.27
C GLY A 211 -5.09 -10.18 7.27
N GLY A 212 -4.42 -11.31 7.50
CA GLY A 212 -5.01 -12.65 7.42
C GLY A 212 -5.92 -13.04 8.59
N ALA A 213 -6.27 -14.32 8.61
CA ALA A 213 -7.00 -14.93 9.70
C ALA A 213 -6.16 -14.92 11.00
N LEU A 214 -6.84 -14.70 12.11
CA LEU A 214 -6.25 -14.72 13.45
C LEU A 214 -6.57 -16.05 14.13
N ALA A 215 -5.62 -16.55 14.90
CA ALA A 215 -5.80 -17.67 15.81
C ALA A 215 -5.38 -17.27 17.22
N PHE A 216 -5.95 -17.94 18.23
CA PHE A 216 -5.49 -17.76 19.60
C PHE A 216 -4.13 -18.43 19.81
N GLY A 217 -3.26 -17.74 20.55
CA GLY A 217 -2.01 -18.31 21.03
C GLY A 217 -2.19 -19.11 22.32
N ALA A 218 -1.07 -19.47 22.94
CA ALA A 218 -1.06 -20.30 24.14
C ALA A 218 -1.55 -19.58 25.43
N GLN A 219 -1.64 -18.25 25.40
CA GLN A 219 -1.94 -17.41 26.56
C GLN A 219 -3.06 -16.42 26.24
N ALA A 220 -3.78 -15.95 27.26
CA ALA A 220 -4.75 -14.87 27.10
C ALA A 220 -4.06 -13.60 26.56
N GLY A 221 -4.67 -12.92 25.60
CA GLY A 221 -4.08 -11.73 24.97
C GLY A 221 -3.04 -12.01 23.89
N HIS A 222 -2.75 -13.28 23.59
CA HIS A 222 -1.87 -13.69 22.50
C HIS A 222 -2.67 -14.03 21.24
N LEU A 223 -2.48 -13.27 20.17
CA LEU A 223 -3.03 -13.55 18.84
C LEU A 223 -1.93 -13.96 17.86
N LYS A 224 -2.25 -14.89 16.97
CA LYS A 224 -1.35 -15.42 15.95
C LYS A 224 -1.90 -15.22 14.56
N MET A 225 -1.00 -15.03 13.59
CA MET A 225 -1.31 -15.01 12.16
C MET A 225 -0.23 -15.79 11.39
N LEU A 226 -0.57 -16.31 10.20
CA LEU A 226 0.33 -17.11 9.36
C LEU A 226 0.96 -18.29 10.11
N ASP A 227 0.13 -19.14 10.70
CA ASP A 227 0.55 -20.33 11.46
C ASP A 227 1.56 -20.04 12.59
N GLY A 228 1.48 -18.84 13.17
CA GLY A 228 2.36 -18.40 14.26
C GLY A 228 3.69 -17.78 13.79
N TYR A 229 3.83 -17.42 12.51
CA TYR A 229 4.95 -16.58 12.08
C TYR A 229 4.83 -15.15 12.63
N ILE A 230 3.60 -14.67 12.82
CA ILE A 230 3.31 -13.36 13.37
C ILE A 230 2.59 -13.56 14.70
N ASP A 231 3.20 -13.11 15.79
CA ASP A 231 2.62 -13.09 17.12
C ASP A 231 2.34 -11.65 17.54
N PHE A 232 1.16 -11.43 18.12
CA PHE A 232 0.75 -10.18 18.74
C PHE A 232 0.49 -10.44 20.22
N PHE A 233 1.16 -9.68 21.09
CA PHE A 233 0.99 -9.76 22.53
C PHE A 233 0.36 -8.46 23.05
N MET A 234 -0.77 -8.59 23.73
CA MET A 234 -1.52 -7.45 24.28
C MET A 234 -2.38 -7.88 25.48
N ASP A 235 -3.07 -6.92 26.10
CA ASP A 235 -4.08 -7.23 27.12
C ASP A 235 -5.19 -8.13 26.55
N HIS A 236 -5.72 -9.03 27.40
CA HIS A 236 -6.76 -9.98 27.01
C HIS A 236 -8.00 -9.29 26.43
N ASN A 237 -8.48 -8.22 27.07
CA ASN A 237 -9.69 -7.52 26.62
C ASN A 237 -9.43 -6.79 25.28
N LEU A 238 -8.22 -6.30 25.08
CA LEU A 238 -7.83 -5.67 23.83
C LEU A 238 -7.78 -6.69 22.68
N ALA A 239 -7.24 -7.88 22.92
CA ALA A 239 -7.23 -8.96 21.94
C ALA A 239 -8.66 -9.38 21.54
N GLU A 240 -9.55 -9.55 22.51
CA GLU A 240 -10.97 -9.86 22.24
C GLU A 240 -11.67 -8.75 21.46
N CYS A 241 -11.41 -7.48 21.82
CA CYS A 241 -11.94 -6.32 21.10
C CYS A 241 -11.50 -6.33 19.63
N PHE A 242 -10.22 -6.57 19.35
CA PHE A 242 -9.70 -6.66 17.98
C PHE A 242 -10.31 -7.81 17.19
N LEU A 243 -10.48 -8.98 17.81
CA LEU A 243 -11.13 -10.12 17.16
C LEU A 243 -12.57 -9.81 16.77
N LYS A 244 -13.34 -9.25 17.71
CA LYS A 244 -14.74 -8.87 17.47
C LYS A 244 -14.84 -7.77 16.41
N LEU A 245 -13.94 -6.78 16.45
CA LEU A 245 -13.90 -5.73 15.45
C LEU A 245 -13.54 -6.27 14.06
N LYS A 246 -12.58 -7.19 13.96
CA LYS A 246 -12.24 -7.85 12.69
C LYS A 246 -13.42 -8.64 12.14
N GLU A 247 -14.10 -9.42 12.98
CA GLU A 247 -15.27 -10.21 12.59
C GLU A 247 -16.40 -9.31 12.04
N GLU A 248 -16.74 -8.23 12.75
CA GLU A 248 -17.77 -7.29 12.31
C GLU A 248 -17.35 -6.51 11.06
N LEU A 249 -16.06 -6.16 10.94
CA LEU A 249 -15.52 -5.56 9.73
C LEU A 249 -15.66 -6.51 8.53
N ASP A 250 -15.26 -7.77 8.67
CA ASP A 250 -15.35 -8.77 7.61
C ASP A 250 -16.81 -9.01 7.19
N LYS A 251 -17.73 -9.11 8.15
CA LYS A 251 -19.18 -9.19 7.88
C LYS A 251 -19.68 -7.97 7.10
N LEU A 252 -19.27 -6.77 7.51
CA LEU A 252 -19.67 -5.52 6.84
C LEU A 252 -19.14 -5.45 5.41
N LEU A 253 -17.89 -5.86 5.19
CA LEU A 253 -17.26 -5.90 3.86
C LEU A 253 -17.97 -6.90 2.95
N GLN A 254 -18.25 -8.11 3.44
CA GLN A 254 -19.01 -9.12 2.71
C GLN A 254 -20.41 -8.62 2.32
N LYS A 255 -21.11 -7.94 3.24
CA LYS A 255 -22.41 -7.31 2.97
C LYS A 255 -22.31 -6.22 1.90
N LYS A 256 -21.33 -5.31 1.98
CA LYS A 256 -21.14 -4.24 0.99
C LYS A 256 -20.79 -4.78 -0.40
N VAL A 257 -19.94 -5.79 -0.49
CA VAL A 257 -19.59 -6.43 -1.77
C VAL A 257 -20.80 -7.15 -2.37
N SER A 258 -21.56 -7.87 -1.54
CA SER A 258 -22.77 -8.59 -1.97
C SER A 258 -23.89 -7.65 -2.41
N TRP A 259 -24.12 -6.57 -1.66
CA TRP A 259 -25.08 -5.53 -2.00
C TRP A 259 -24.78 -4.92 -3.37
N LYS A 260 -23.52 -4.55 -3.62
CA LYS A 260 -23.11 -3.98 -4.91
C LYS A 260 -23.22 -4.99 -6.06
N ARG A 261 -22.96 -6.28 -5.81
CA ARG A 261 -23.18 -7.35 -6.80
C ARG A 261 -24.66 -7.51 -7.16
N LEU A 262 -25.56 -7.42 -6.19
CA LEU A 262 -27.01 -7.49 -6.40
C LEU A 262 -27.58 -6.26 -7.13
N SER A 263 -27.02 -5.07 -6.90
CA SER A 263 -27.39 -3.87 -7.67
C SER A 263 -26.91 -3.94 -9.12
N LEU A 264 -25.79 -4.63 -9.38
CA LEU A 264 -25.24 -4.84 -10.72
C LEU A 264 -26.02 -5.87 -11.54
N SER A 265 -26.64 -6.87 -10.92
CA SER A 265 -27.42 -7.90 -11.62
C SER A 265 -28.86 -7.46 -11.96
N ARG A 266 -29.27 -6.25 -11.56
CA ARG A 266 -30.62 -5.71 -11.75
C ARG A 266 -30.68 -4.61 -12.82
N LYS A 267 -29.56 -4.33 -13.48
CA LYS A 267 -29.44 -3.46 -14.66
C LYS A 267 -29.06 -4.31 -15.85
#